data_AF-A0A191HVG4-F1
#
_entry.id   AF-A0A191HVG4-F1
#
_cell.length_a   1.000
_cell.length_b   1.000
_cell.length_c   1.000
_cell.angle_alpha   90.00
_cell.angle_beta   90.00
_cell.angle_gamma   90.00
#
_symmetry.space_group_name_H-M   'P 1'
#
loop_
_entity.id
_entity.type
_entity.pdbx_description
1 polymer ?
#
loop_
_entity_poly.entity_id
_entity_poly.type
_entity_poly.pdbx_seq_one_letter_code
_entity_poly.pdbx_strand_id
1 'polypeptide(L)'
;MIFENEIKVPIVQHVPIEPAVSLAYLENDGTLVVHSANQGPHILRKTISKALGLNLDSVRVIKTLVGRGGFGVKQDAVLEPLNGALALAEKGLFS
;
A
#
# COMPACT_ATOMS: atom_id res chain seq x y z
N MET A 1 -7.50 -39.69 -29.56
CA MET A 1 -6.15 -39.66 -28.93
C MET A 1 -6.18 -38.55 -27.90
N ILE A 2 -5.99 -38.87 -26.62
CA ILE A 2 -5.95 -37.87 -25.53
C ILE A 2 -4.47 -37.71 -25.17
N PHE A 3 -4.00 -36.46 -25.12
CA PHE A 3 -2.67 -36.11 -24.63
C PHE A 3 -2.84 -35.37 -23.31
N GLU A 4 -2.19 -35.88 -22.27
CA GLU A 4 -2.04 -35.20 -20.98
C GLU A 4 -0.58 -34.81 -20.81
N ASN A 5 -0.34 -33.60 -20.30
CA ASN A 5 1.00 -33.13 -20.00
C ASN A 5 0.98 -32.36 -18.67
N GLU A 6 2.01 -32.55 -17.85
CA GLU A 6 2.17 -31.87 -16.57
C GLU A 6 3.15 -30.70 -16.74
N ILE A 7 2.65 -29.47 -16.59
CA ILE A 7 3.46 -28.26 -16.68
C ILE A 7 3.59 -27.66 -15.28
N LYS A 8 4.82 -27.45 -14.82
CA LYS A 8 5.15 -26.70 -13.61
C LYS A 8 5.93 -25.45 -13.97
N VAL A 9 5.51 -24.32 -13.41
CA VAL A 9 6.21 -23.04 -13.53
C VAL A 9 6.84 -22.67 -12.19
N PRO A 10 8.05 -22.07 -12.18
CA PRO A 10 8.69 -21.65 -10.94
C PRO A 10 8.01 -20.41 -10.34
N ILE A 11 8.20 -20.21 -9.03
CA ILE A 11 7.84 -18.95 -8.36
C ILE A 11 8.82 -17.86 -8.83
N VAL A 12 8.31 -16.76 -9.40
CA VAL A 12 9.11 -15.64 -9.89
C VAL A 12 8.77 -14.38 -9.10
N GLN A 13 9.79 -13.62 -8.68
CA GLN A 13 9.63 -12.33 -8.01
C GLN A 13 9.89 -11.19 -9.00
N HIS A 14 9.12 -10.11 -8.89
CA HIS A 14 9.18 -8.98 -9.84
C HIS A 14 10.35 -8.00 -9.62
N VAL A 15 11.14 -8.20 -8.55
CA VAL A 15 12.38 -7.47 -8.16
C VAL A 15 12.46 -6.03 -8.71
N PRO A 16 11.59 -5.11 -8.27
CA PRO A 16 11.70 -3.70 -8.66
C PRO A 16 13.01 -3.09 -8.12
N ILE A 17 13.67 -2.26 -8.92
CA ILE A 17 14.90 -1.54 -8.51
C ILE A 17 14.60 -0.54 -7.38
N GLU A 18 13.41 0.05 -7.39
CA GLU A 18 12.94 0.90 -6.29
C GLU A 18 12.32 0.03 -5.17
N PRO A 19 12.84 0.10 -3.94
CA PRO A 19 12.28 -0.63 -2.81
C PRO A 19 10.84 -0.16 -2.51
N ALA A 20 10.05 -1.04 -1.88
CA ALA A 20 8.75 -0.64 -1.36
C ALA A 20 8.97 0.34 -0.20
N VAL A 21 8.63 1.61 -0.42
CA VAL A 21 8.74 2.67 0.58
C VAL A 21 7.43 3.44 0.60
N SER A 22 6.94 3.73 1.80
CA SER A 22 5.79 4.59 2.03
C SER A 22 6.09 5.58 3.15
N LEU A 23 5.52 6.78 3.08
CA LEU A 23 5.61 7.78 4.13
C LEU A 23 4.18 8.10 4.58
N ALA A 24 3.95 8.17 5.89
CA ALA A 24 2.66 8.55 6.44
C ALA A 24 2.84 9.64 7.50
N TYR A 25 1.93 10.61 7.53
CA TYR A 25 1.90 11.66 8.53
C TYR A 25 0.45 12.15 8.73
N LEU A 26 0.20 12.79 9.87
CA LEU A 26 -1.08 13.45 10.15
C LEU A 26 -0.99 14.94 9.83
N GLU A 27 -1.98 15.44 9.10
CA GLU A 27 -2.21 16.87 8.93
C GLU A 27 -2.78 17.49 10.22
N ASN A 28 -2.75 18.82 10.29
CA ASN A 28 -3.25 19.55 11.46
C ASN A 28 -4.75 19.35 11.72
N ASP A 29 -5.52 18.97 10.71
CA ASP A 29 -6.96 18.67 10.80
C ASP A 29 -7.26 17.22 11.20
N GLY A 30 -6.23 16.39 11.45
CA GLY A 30 -6.37 14.99 11.79
C GLY A 30 -6.48 14.04 10.58
N THR A 31 -6.33 14.56 9.36
CA THR A 31 -6.32 13.73 8.15
C THR A 31 -5.01 12.94 8.06
N LEU A 32 -5.12 11.61 7.92
CA LEU A 32 -3.98 10.73 7.66
C LEU A 32 -3.58 10.82 6.19
N VAL A 33 -2.36 11.30 5.94
CA VAL A 33 -1.80 11.41 4.59
C VAL A 33 -0.75 10.33 4.39
N VAL A 34 -0.89 9.57 3.31
CA VAL A 34 0.01 8.47 2.98
C VAL A 34 0.56 8.66 1.57
N HIS A 35 1.86 8.82 1.46
CA HIS A 35 2.60 8.82 0.22
C HIS A 35 3.06 7.39 -0.10
N SER A 36 2.65 6.88 -1.25
CA SER A 36 3.09 5.57 -1.73
C SER A 36 3.21 5.52 -3.25
N ALA A 37 4.18 4.74 -3.73
CA ALA A 37 4.37 4.40 -5.13
C ALA A 37 3.38 3.29 -5.60
N ASN A 38 2.16 3.27 -5.08
CA ASN A 38 1.14 2.26 -5.37
C ASN A 38 0.43 2.53 -6.73
N GLN A 39 0.03 1.45 -7.42
CA GLN A 39 -0.66 1.50 -8.71
C GLN A 39 -2.18 1.75 -8.61
N GLY A 40 -2.80 1.47 -7.47
CA GLY A 40 -4.24 1.59 -7.19
C GLY A 40 -4.53 2.42 -5.93
N PRO A 41 -4.37 3.76 -5.95
CA PRO A 41 -4.50 4.62 -4.76
C PRO A 41 -5.88 4.56 -4.09
N HIS A 42 -6.95 4.32 -4.85
CA HIS A 42 -8.31 4.21 -4.30
C HIS A 42 -8.53 2.91 -3.51
N ILE A 43 -7.95 1.80 -3.97
CA ILE A 43 -8.02 0.52 -3.27
C ILE A 43 -7.16 0.60 -2.01
N LEU A 44 -5.95 1.16 -2.12
CA LEU A 44 -5.07 1.39 -0.99
C LEU A 44 -5.73 2.25 0.11
N ARG A 45 -6.38 3.35 -0.27
CA ARG A 45 -7.13 4.21 0.65
C ARG A 45 -8.22 3.44 1.41
N LYS A 46 -8.97 2.58 0.72
CA LYS A 46 -9.99 1.71 1.35
C LYS A 46 -9.37 0.70 2.30
N THR A 47 -8.26 0.08 1.91
CA THR A 47 -7.54 -0.89 2.76
C THR A 47 -7.01 -0.24 4.03
N ILE A 48 -6.42 0.96 3.94
CA ILE A 48 -5.90 1.71 5.10
C ILE A 48 -7.05 2.15 6.02
N SER A 49 -8.12 2.71 5.47
CA SER A 49 -9.32 3.08 6.23
C SER A 49 -9.90 1.88 6.99
N LYS A 50 -10.03 0.72 6.34
CA LYS A 50 -10.52 -0.51 6.98
C LYS A 50 -9.54 -1.05 8.03
N ALA A 51 -8.24 -1.03 7.77
CA ALA A 51 -7.23 -1.56 8.68
C ALA A 51 -7.07 -0.70 9.95
N LEU A 52 -7.23 0.61 9.83
CA LEU A 52 -7.03 1.58 10.93
C LEU A 52 -8.35 2.06 11.56
N GLY A 53 -9.50 1.57 11.10
CA GLY A 53 -10.82 1.99 11.62
C GLY A 53 -11.17 3.45 11.36
N LEU A 54 -10.56 4.08 10.35
CA LEU A 54 -10.76 5.50 10.02
C LEU A 54 -11.86 5.68 8.98
N ASN A 55 -12.55 6.82 9.02
CA ASN A 55 -13.43 7.24 7.93
C ASN A 55 -12.63 7.47 6.64
N LEU A 56 -13.24 7.17 5.50
CA LEU A 56 -12.58 7.34 4.19
C LEU A 56 -12.17 8.79 3.91
N ASP A 57 -12.89 9.77 4.47
CA ASP A 57 -12.60 11.20 4.31
C ASP A 57 -11.41 11.66 5.17
N SER A 58 -11.09 10.90 6.21
CA SER A 58 -9.93 11.12 7.08
C SER A 58 -8.64 10.48 6.54
N VAL A 59 -8.67 9.88 5.35
CA VAL A 59 -7.51 9.21 4.73
C VAL A 59 -7.26 9.74 3.33
N ARG A 60 -6.09 10.35 3.12
CA ARG A 60 -5.61 10.86 1.84
C ARG A 60 -4.41 10.06 1.37
N VAL A 61 -4.52 9.43 0.21
CA VAL A 61 -3.40 8.70 -0.43
C VAL A 61 -2.85 9.54 -1.57
N ILE A 62 -1.57 9.90 -1.48
CA ILE A 62 -0.84 10.63 -2.51
C ILE A 62 0.07 9.65 -3.25
N LYS A 63 -0.17 9.50 -4.55
CA LYS A 63 0.66 8.65 -5.41
C LYS A 63 1.97 9.38 -5.71
N THR A 64 3.09 8.85 -5.25
CA THR A 64 4.43 9.32 -5.64
C THR A 64 4.84 8.71 -6.97
N LEU A 65 5.87 9.28 -7.62
CA LEU A 65 6.42 8.71 -8.86
C LEU A 65 6.81 7.25 -8.62
N VAL A 66 6.16 6.34 -9.35
CA VAL A 66 6.51 4.92 -9.32
C VAL A 66 7.83 4.79 -10.05
N GLY A 67 8.93 4.67 -9.31
CA GLY A 67 10.25 4.34 -9.86
C GLY A 67 10.11 3.09 -10.73
N ARG A 68 10.59 3.21 -11.97
CA ARG A 68 10.40 2.28 -13.10
C ARG A 68 10.18 0.82 -12.65
N GLY A 69 8.97 0.31 -12.88
CA GLY A 69 8.64 -1.11 -12.70
C GLY A 69 7.81 -1.42 -11.46
N GLY A 70 6.49 -1.40 -11.60
CA GLY A 70 5.57 -1.87 -10.57
C GLY A 70 5.10 -3.31 -10.74
N PHE A 71 5.17 -3.86 -11.97
CA PHE A 71 4.86 -5.24 -12.39
C PHE A 71 3.96 -6.04 -11.42
N GLY A 72 2.77 -5.56 -11.08
CA GLY A 72 1.87 -6.19 -10.08
C GLY A 72 2.26 -6.06 -8.59
N VAL A 73 3.55 -6.05 -8.21
CA VAL A 73 3.99 -6.01 -6.79
C VAL A 73 3.52 -4.77 -6.03
N LYS A 74 3.33 -3.63 -6.71
CA LYS A 74 2.91 -2.37 -6.07
C LYS A 74 1.38 -2.14 -6.11
N GLN A 75 0.58 -3.20 -6.21
CA GLN A 75 -0.88 -3.12 -6.16
C GLN A 75 -1.42 -3.29 -4.73
N ASP A 76 -0.82 -4.18 -3.94
CA ASP A 76 -1.27 -4.45 -2.58
C ASP A 76 -0.67 -3.49 -1.55
N ALA A 77 -1.39 -3.30 -0.44
CA ALA A 77 -0.94 -2.52 0.70
C ALA A 77 0.03 -3.37 1.54
N VAL A 78 1.27 -2.91 1.72
CA VAL A 78 2.29 -3.66 2.47
C VAL A 78 2.78 -2.86 3.66
N LEU A 79 3.23 -1.63 3.43
CA LEU A 79 3.85 -0.77 4.46
C LEU A 79 2.96 0.42 4.84
N GLU A 80 1.99 0.74 3.99
CA GLU A 80 1.15 1.91 4.12
C GLU A 80 0.22 1.87 5.35
N PRO A 81 -0.45 0.74 5.68
CA PRO A 81 -1.26 0.68 6.89
C PRO A 81 -0.41 0.74 8.16
N LEU A 82 0.80 0.14 8.14
CA LEU A 82 1.72 0.13 9.28
C LEU A 82 2.25 1.53 9.59
N ASN A 83 2.71 2.25 8.55
CA ASN A 83 3.17 3.63 8.73
C ASN A 83 2.03 4.54 9.14
N GLY A 84 0.81 4.30 8.64
CA GLY A 84 -0.39 5.00 9.08
C GLY A 84 -0.70 4.78 10.57
N ALA A 85 -0.57 3.54 11.06
CA ALA A 85 -0.74 3.23 12.48
C ALA A 85 0.30 3.93 13.36
N LEU A 86 1.57 3.94 12.93
CA LEU A 86 2.65 4.63 13.64
C LEU A 86 2.40 6.15 13.72
N ALA A 87 1.96 6.77 12.63
CA ALA A 87 1.62 8.19 12.61
C ALA A 87 0.45 8.53 13.56
N LEU A 88 -0.55 7.65 13.68
CA LEU A 88 -1.64 7.79 14.65
C LEU A 88 -1.18 7.61 16.09
N ALA A 89 -0.28 6.65 16.33
CA ALA A 89 0.26 6.36 17.66
C ALA A 89 1.13 7.51 18.20
N GLU A 90 1.93 8.17 17.34
CA GLU A 90 2.74 9.33 17.72
C GLU A 90 1.91 10.46 18.34
N LYS A 91 0.68 10.66 17.85
CA LYS A 91 -0.23 11.71 18.33
C LYS A 91 -1.21 11.24 19.41
N GLY A 92 -1.06 10.01 19.92
CA GLY A 92 -1.91 9.48 20.98
C GLY A 92 -3.36 9.18 20.55
N LEU A 93 -3.61 8.99 19.25
CA LEU A 93 -4.94 8.70 18.69
C LEU A 93 -5.26 7.19 18.64
N PHE A 94 -4.34 6.34 19.09
CA PHE A 94 -4.57 4.92 19.38
C PHE A 94 -4.93 4.77 20.86
N SER A 95 -6.19 5.02 21.21
CA SER A 95 -6.78 4.75 22.53
C SER A 95 -8.07 3.97 22.38
#